data_AF-A0A660X556-F1
#
_entry.id   AF-A0A660X556-F1
#
_cell.length_a   1.000
_cell.length_b   1.000
_cell.length_c   1.000
_cell.angle_alpha   90.00
_cell.angle_beta   90.00
_cell.angle_gamma   90.00
#
_symmetry.space_group_name_H-M   'P 1'
#
loop_
_entity.id
_entity.type
_entity.pdbx_description
1 polymer ?
#
loop_
_entity_poly.entity_id
_entity_poly.type
_entity_poly.pdbx_seq_one_letter_code
_entity_poly.pdbx_strand_id
1 'polypeptide(L)'
;MAVDTIDFNKLLQKSKDVFEIIVAMARRASQINALRVAKNPVIYKDELLEEYFEDFEEESDVDYDKIEKPTTAALKEMLEGKIEYRYTDYTDSGEGNGEIK
;
A
#
# COMPACT_ATOMS: atom_id res chain seq x y z
N MET A 1 10.16 18.95 -4.50
CA MET A 1 10.29 17.51 -4.19
C MET A 1 11.73 17.09 -4.49
N ALA A 2 12.53 16.75 -3.48
CA ALA A 2 13.84 16.13 -3.73
C ALA A 2 13.58 14.70 -4.19
N VAL A 3 13.85 14.41 -5.46
CA VAL A 3 13.75 13.05 -5.99
C VAL A 3 14.99 12.30 -5.53
N ASP A 4 14.83 11.53 -4.45
CA ASP A 4 15.87 10.60 -4.01
C ASP A 4 15.93 9.42 -4.97
N THR A 5 17.14 9.06 -5.40
CA THR A 5 17.33 7.93 -6.31
C THR A 5 17.24 6.62 -5.55
N ILE A 6 16.38 5.72 -6.00
CA ILE A 6 16.22 4.38 -5.43
C ILE A 6 17.11 3.41 -6.20
N ASP A 7 17.99 2.72 -5.48
CA ASP A 7 18.85 1.69 -6.06
C ASP A 7 18.07 0.37 -6.18
N PHE A 8 17.58 0.11 -7.40
CA PHE A 8 16.85 -1.12 -7.71
C PHE A 8 17.71 -2.38 -7.56
N ASN A 9 19.03 -2.30 -7.77
CA ASN A 9 19.88 -3.50 -7.64
C ASN A 9 19.87 -4.03 -6.21
N LYS A 10 19.84 -3.14 -5.21
CA LYS A 10 19.73 -3.52 -3.79
C LYS A 10 18.40 -4.18 -3.46
N LEU A 11 17.32 -3.80 -4.14
CA LEU A 11 16.02 -4.47 -4.00
C LEU A 11 16.05 -5.86 -4.60
N LEU A 12 16.60 -6.01 -5.81
CA LEU A 12 16.69 -7.29 -6.50
C LEU A 12 17.55 -8.30 -5.75
N GLN A 13 18.54 -7.86 -4.97
CA GLN A 13 19.35 -8.74 -4.12
C GLN A 13 18.62 -9.28 -2.89
N LYS A 14 17.47 -8.71 -2.50
CA LYS A 14 16.72 -9.11 -1.28
C LYS A 14 15.85 -10.36 -1.47
N SER A 15 15.51 -10.73 -2.71
CA SER A 15 14.78 -11.98 -2.99
C SER A 15 15.40 -12.70 -4.18
N LYS A 16 15.11 -14.00 -4.27
CA LYS A 16 15.47 -14.83 -5.43
C LYS A 16 14.56 -14.55 -6.63
N ASP A 17 13.35 -14.05 -6.39
CA ASP A 17 12.38 -13.69 -7.42
C ASP A 17 11.97 -12.21 -7.30
N VAL A 18 12.12 -11.50 -8.41
CA VAL A 18 11.78 -10.09 -8.56
C VAL A 18 10.28 -9.86 -8.43
N PHE A 19 9.46 -10.80 -8.93
CA PHE A 19 8.02 -10.68 -8.89
C PHE A 19 7.48 -10.73 -7.46
N GLU A 20 8.12 -11.48 -6.57
CA GLU A 20 7.74 -11.53 -5.16
C GLU A 20 7.95 -10.18 -4.48
N ILE A 21 9.09 -9.53 -4.74
CA ILE A 21 9.38 -8.20 -4.22
C ILE A 21 8.34 -7.20 -4.73
N ILE A 22 8.00 -7.27 -6.02
CA ILE A 22 6.98 -6.41 -6.62
C ILE A 22 5.62 -6.61 -5.93
N VAL A 23 5.19 -7.87 -5.73
CA VAL A 23 3.91 -8.18 -5.09
C VAL A 23 3.91 -7.75 -3.62
N ALA A 24 4.99 -7.99 -2.88
CA ALA A 24 5.14 -7.57 -1.50
C ALA A 24 5.04 -6.04 -1.36
N MET A 25 5.74 -5.31 -2.22
CA MET A 25 5.70 -3.85 -2.25
C MET A 25 4.34 -3.31 -2.66
N ALA A 26 3.68 -3.92 -3.66
CA ALA A 26 2.34 -3.51 -4.09
C ALA A 26 1.34 -3.66 -2.94
N ARG A 27 1.36 -4.80 -2.24
CA ARG A 27 0.55 -5.03 -1.05
C ARG A 27 0.84 -3.99 0.04
N ARG A 28 2.11 -3.68 0.27
CA ARG A 28 2.50 -2.68 1.27
C ARG A 28 2.03 -1.27 0.90
N ALA A 29 2.17 -0.86 -0.36
CA ALA A 29 1.69 0.43 -0.83
C ALA A 29 0.17 0.56 -0.62
N SER A 30 -0.59 -0.50 -0.87
CA SER A 30 -2.04 -0.54 -0.59
C SER A 30 -2.36 -0.39 0.90
N GLN A 31 -1.58 -1.02 1.79
CA GLN A 31 -1.74 -0.84 3.25
C GLN A 31 -1.48 0.60 3.67
N ILE A 32 -0.40 1.22 3.16
CA ILE A 32 -0.07 2.63 3.43
C ILE A 32 -1.22 3.52 2.97
N ASN A 33 -1.78 3.26 1.79
CA ASN A 33 -2.90 4.03 1.27
C ASN A 33 -4.16 3.87 2.13
N ALA A 34 -4.51 2.64 2.51
CA ALA A 34 -5.66 2.37 3.38
C ALA A 34 -5.53 3.09 4.74
N LEU A 35 -4.34 3.11 5.32
CA LEU A 35 -4.06 3.85 6.56
C LEU A 35 -4.21 5.36 6.38
N ARG A 36 -3.85 5.91 5.22
CA ARG A 36 -4.03 7.35 4.92
C ARG A 36 -5.50 7.71 4.77
N VAL A 37 -6.27 6.90 4.04
CA VAL A 37 -7.73 7.08 3.89
C VAL A 37 -8.44 6.96 5.23
N ALA A 38 -8.03 6.00 6.09
CA ALA A 38 -8.60 5.86 7.43
C ALA A 38 -8.30 7.06 8.35
N LYS A 39 -7.13 7.71 8.17
CA LYS A 39 -6.76 8.92 8.92
C LYS A 39 -7.47 10.17 8.40
N ASN A 40 -7.55 10.29 7.07
CA ASN A 40 -8.14 11.43 6.37
C ASN A 40 -9.23 10.89 5.44
N PRO A 41 -10.44 10.61 5.95
CA PRO A 41 -11.53 10.15 5.11
C PRO A 41 -11.85 11.22 4.09
N VAL A 42 -11.77 10.85 2.80
CA VAL A 42 -12.24 11.71 1.72
C VAL A 42 -13.77 11.65 1.76
N ILE A 43 -14.39 12.73 2.21
CA ILE A 43 -15.84 12.88 2.12
C ILE A 43 -16.16 13.12 0.64
N TYR A 44 -16.75 12.13 -0.03
CA TYR A 44 -17.16 12.26 -1.42
C TYR A 44 -18.36 13.22 -1.50
N LYS A 45 -18.22 14.30 -2.28
CA LYS A 45 -19.26 15.33 -2.47
C LYS A 45 -20.62 14.79 -2.92
N ASP A 46 -20.68 13.59 -3.51
CA ASP A 46 -21.94 13.01 -4.00
C ASP A 46 -22.88 12.53 -2.89
N GLU A 47 -22.39 12.25 -1.66
CA GLU A 47 -23.25 11.93 -0.51
C GLU A 47 -23.84 13.17 0.18
N LEU A 48 -23.48 14.37 -0.28
CA LEU A 48 -23.85 15.67 0.29
C LEU A 48 -24.81 16.46 -0.62
N LEU A 49 -25.56 15.76 -1.46
CA LEU A 49 -26.72 16.33 -2.14
C LEU A 49 -27.91 16.35 -1.17
N GLU A 50 -28.25 17.57 -0.77
CA GLU A 50 -29.47 18.02 -0.08
C GLU A 50 -29.26 18.40 1.39
N GLU A 51 -29.40 19.71 1.62
CA GLU A 51 -29.45 20.43 2.90
C GLU A 51 -28.11 20.83 3.52
N TYR A 52 -27.87 22.14 3.44
CA TYR A 52 -26.79 22.92 4.06
C TYR A 52 -25.44 22.80 3.36
N PHE A 53 -25.24 23.69 2.40
CA PHE A 53 -23.93 24.28 2.13
C PHE A 53 -23.49 25.05 3.39
N GLU A 54 -23.12 24.34 4.46
CA GLU A 54 -22.10 24.88 5.36
C GLU A 54 -20.82 24.94 4.52
N ASP A 55 -20.17 26.11 4.54
CA ASP A 55 -18.79 26.23 4.09
C ASP A 55 -17.99 25.17 4.85
N PHE A 56 -17.81 23.99 4.25
CA PHE A 56 -16.77 23.07 4.63
C PHE A 56 -15.49 23.88 4.43
N GLU A 57 -15.01 24.49 5.51
CA GLU A 57 -13.62 24.93 5.56
C GLU A 57 -12.83 23.73 5.07
N GLU A 58 -12.13 23.90 3.95
CA GLU A 58 -11.10 22.97 3.52
C GLU A 58 -9.96 23.04 4.56
N GLU A 59 -10.21 22.59 5.79
CA GLU A 59 -9.16 22.20 6.73
C GLU A 59 -8.55 20.88 6.26
N SER A 60 -8.17 20.80 4.98
CA SER A 60 -7.09 19.91 4.62
C SER A 60 -5.81 20.59 5.08
N ASP A 61 -5.49 20.47 6.37
CA ASP A 61 -4.17 20.79 6.96
C ASP A 61 -3.07 19.84 6.42
N VAL A 62 -3.36 19.18 5.31
CA VAL A 62 -2.67 18.06 4.69
C VAL A 62 -2.02 18.60 3.42
N ASP A 63 -0.75 18.96 3.54
CA ASP A 63 0.07 19.37 2.42
C ASP A 63 0.42 18.14 1.55
N TYR A 64 -0.45 17.82 0.59
CA TYR A 64 -0.29 16.67 -0.31
C TYR A 64 0.98 16.76 -1.17
N ASP A 65 1.50 17.96 -1.42
CA ASP A 65 2.75 18.15 -2.18
C ASP A 65 3.98 17.67 -1.39
N LYS A 66 3.90 17.67 -0.06
CA LYS A 66 4.94 17.12 0.83
C LYS A 66 4.78 15.63 1.12
N ILE A 67 3.64 15.03 0.77
CA ILE A 67 3.39 13.62 1.07
C ILE A 67 4.07 12.73 0.04
N GLU A 68 4.93 11.84 0.52
CA GLU A 68 5.56 10.83 -0.31
C GLU A 68 4.52 9.86 -0.89
N LYS A 69 4.67 9.50 -2.17
CA LYS A 69 3.81 8.50 -2.81
C LYS A 69 3.87 7.17 -2.04
N PRO A 70 2.74 6.46 -1.86
CA PRO A 70 2.71 5.23 -1.08
C PRO A 70 3.63 4.14 -1.63
N THR A 71 3.84 4.11 -2.96
CA THR A 71 4.78 3.21 -3.62
C THR A 71 6.23 3.55 -3.30
N THR A 72 6.60 4.83 -3.25
CA THR A 72 7.94 5.29 -2.87
C THR A 72 8.21 5.00 -1.39
N ALA A 73 7.23 5.22 -0.52
CA ALA A 73 7.34 4.87 0.90
C ALA A 73 7.54 3.36 1.09
N ALA A 74 6.77 2.52 0.38
CA ALA A 74 6.93 1.06 0.42
C ALA A 74 8.31 0.60 -0.07
N LEU A 75 8.84 1.20 -1.15
CA LEU A 75 10.19 0.95 -1.66
C LEU A 75 11.27 1.23 -0.60
N LYS A 76 11.15 2.37 0.09
CA LYS A 76 12.09 2.76 1.15
C LYS A 76 12.02 1.82 2.33
N GLU A 77 10.83 1.49 2.82
CA GLU A 77 10.64 0.53 3.91
C GLU A 77 11.22 -0.86 3.55
N MET A 78 11.07 -1.29 2.30
CA MET A 78 11.67 -2.54 1.80
C MET A 78 13.20 -2.50 1.82
N LEU A 79 13.79 -1.40 1.33
CA LEU A 79 15.24 -1.19 1.33
C LEU A 79 15.81 -1.17 2.75
N GLU A 80 15.14 -0.48 3.66
CA GLU A 80 15.47 -0.40 5.08
C GLU A 80 15.27 -1.73 5.83
N GLY A 81 14.63 -2.73 5.20
CA GLY A 81 14.39 -4.04 5.81
C GLY A 81 13.28 -4.04 6.85
N LYS A 82 12.36 -3.07 6.80
CA LYS A 82 11.21 -2.96 7.72
C LYS A 82 10.02 -3.84 7.32
N ILE A 83 10.10 -4.48 6.15
CA ILE A 83 9.03 -5.31 5.60
C ILE A 83 9.49 -6.76 5.61
N GLU A 84 8.70 -7.59 6.28
CA GLU A 84 8.76 -9.04 6.17
C GLU A 84 7.51 -9.55 5.46
N TYR A 85 7.67 -10.53 4.57
CA TYR A 85 6.56 -11.19 3.90
C TYR A 85 6.76 -12.71 3.99
N ARG A 86 5.65 -13.43 4.06
CA ARG A 86 5.63 -14.89 4.14
C ARG A 86 4.62 -15.43 3.14
N TYR A 87 4.90 -16.61 2.59
CA TYR A 87 3.91 -17.39 1.87
C TYR A 87 2.90 -17.94 2.88
N THR A 88 1.63 -17.77 2.57
CA THR A 88 0.60 -18.57 3.22
C THR A 88 0.67 -19.93 2.56
N ASP A 89 1.18 -20.95 3.26
CA ASP A 89 1.01 -22.32 2.82
C ASP A 89 -0.50 -22.56 2.73
N TYR A 90 -1.01 -22.72 1.52
CA TYR A 90 -2.40 -23.06 1.28
C TYR A 90 -2.54 -24.56 1.61
N THR A 91 -2.48 -24.91 2.90
CA THR A 91 -2.96 -26.20 3.35
C THR A 91 -4.47 -26.14 3.29
N ASP A 92 -4.97 -26.65 2.18
CA ASP A 92 -6.34 -26.97 1.83
C ASP A 92 -7.16 -27.42 3.05
N SER A 93 -7.83 -26.47 3.70
CA SER A 93 -8.92 -26.77 4.62
C SER A 93 -10.19 -26.95 3.78
N GLY A 94 -10.38 -28.16 3.27
CA GLY A 94 -11.68 -28.69 2.83
C GLY A 94 -11.85 -28.91 1.33
N GLU A 95 -11.39 -30.06 0.82
CA GLU A 95 -12.21 -31.17 0.32
C GLU A 95 -11.31 -32.15 -0.44
N GLY A 96 -10.76 -33.13 0.29
CA GLY A 96 -10.03 -34.23 -0.32
C GLY A 96 -10.99 -35.16 -1.07
N ASN A 97 -11.07 -34.99 -2.38
CA ASN A 97 -11.46 -36.03 -3.33
C ASN A 97 -10.60 -35.89 -4.59
N GLY A 98 -9.43 -36.49 -4.55
CA GLY A 98 -8.51 -36.58 -5.67
C GLY A 98 -7.55 -37.73 -5.43
N GLU A 99 -8.01 -38.94 -5.77
CA GLU A 99 -7.18 -40.13 -5.82
C GLU A 99 -5.93 -39.86 -6.68
N ILE A 100 -4.74 -40.06 -6.11
CA ILE A 100 -3.54 -40.35 -6.89
C ILE A 100 -2.78 -41.48 -6.17
N LYS A 101 -2.92 -42.66 -6.76
CA LYS A 101 -2.24 -43.96 -6.60
C LYS A 101 -1.24 -44.14 -5.46
#